data_AF-A0A2E7LT56-F1
#
_entry.id   AF-A0A2E7LT56-F1
#
_cell.length_a   1.000
_cell.length_b   1.000
_cell.length_c   1.000
_cell.angle_alpha   90.00
_cell.angle_beta   90.00
_cell.angle_gamma   90.00
#
_symmetry.space_group_name_H-M   'P 1'
#
loop_
_entity.id
_entity.type
_entity.pdbx_description
1 polymer ?
#
loop_
_entity_poly.entity_id
_entity_poly.type
_entity_poly.pdbx_seq_one_letter_code
_entity_poly.pdbx_strand_id
1 'polypeptide(L)'
;MAQVVMALDFSGMEDFDFNNIVTQWFIDNEVQVKEESFSNGKDILNYNHYEKFNVVIFNFDNLDGDYFSELFYTYLNCIKDPSSIKVSLAEEGQFGFETLVETTLDKFLEMLNTADGEDE
;
A
#
# COMPACT_ATOMS: atom_id res chain seq x y z
N MET A 1 -13.17 -7.44 14.01
CA MET A 1 -12.05 -7.98 13.21
C MET A 1 -11.04 -6.86 13.17
N ALA A 2 -9.76 -7.14 13.39
CA ALA A 2 -8.74 -6.10 13.38
C ALA A 2 -8.51 -5.65 11.93
N GLN A 3 -8.59 -4.35 11.67
CA GLN A 3 -8.24 -3.76 10.38
C GLN A 3 -6.73 -3.51 10.32
N VAL A 4 -6.09 -3.81 9.20
CA VAL A 4 -4.73 -3.35 8.92
C VAL A 4 -4.76 -2.25 7.88
N VAL A 5 -3.92 -1.23 8.07
CA VAL A 5 -3.78 -0.12 7.14
C VAL A 5 -2.32 0.09 6.77
N MET A 6 -2.08 0.42 5.50
CA MET A 6 -0.76 0.84 5.04
C MET A 6 -0.85 2.25 4.48
N ALA A 7 -0.14 3.18 5.11
CA ALA A 7 0.07 4.52 4.60
C ALA A 7 1.34 4.55 3.74
N LEU A 8 1.20 5.03 2.50
CA LEU A 8 2.30 5.41 1.61
C LEU A 8 2.37 6.94 1.60
N ASP A 9 3.47 7.47 2.09
CA ASP A 9 3.75 8.90 2.15
C ASP A 9 4.73 9.29 1.03
N PHE A 10 4.18 10.01 0.05
CA PHE A 10 4.89 10.52 -1.12
C PHE A 10 5.33 11.98 -0.95
N SER A 11 5.25 12.56 0.25
CA SER A 11 5.65 13.95 0.52
C SER A 11 7.12 14.26 0.20
N GLY A 12 7.96 13.24 0.07
CA GLY A 12 9.34 13.35 -0.39
C GLY A 12 9.51 13.53 -1.91
N MET A 13 8.45 13.37 -2.71
CA MET A 13 8.48 13.52 -4.17
C MET A 13 8.05 14.93 -4.59
N GLU A 14 8.88 15.63 -5.36
CA GLU A 14 8.64 17.04 -5.74
C GLU A 14 7.38 17.23 -6.61
N ASP A 15 7.06 16.27 -7.49
CA ASP A 15 5.95 16.36 -8.45
C ASP A 15 4.94 15.20 -8.26
N PHE A 16 4.58 14.89 -7.01
CA PHE A 16 3.57 13.84 -6.76
C PHE A 16 2.20 14.24 -7.31
N ASP A 17 1.73 13.49 -8.31
CA ASP A 17 0.34 13.54 -8.79
C ASP A 17 -0.27 12.13 -8.65
N PHE A 18 -1.28 12.02 -7.79
CA PHE A 18 -1.92 10.74 -7.48
C PHE A 18 -2.46 10.03 -8.73
N ASN A 19 -3.06 10.77 -9.65
CA ASN A 19 -3.65 10.18 -10.86
C ASN A 19 -2.57 9.59 -11.76
N ASN A 20 -1.48 10.32 -11.99
CA ASN A 20 -0.39 9.90 -12.87
C ASN A 20 0.50 8.81 -12.25
N ILE A 21 0.70 8.84 -10.92
CA ILE A 21 1.65 7.96 -10.23
C ILE A 21 0.97 6.69 -9.71
N VAL A 22 -0.24 6.81 -9.17
CA VAL A 22 -0.96 5.70 -8.52
C VAL A 22 -2.04 5.18 -9.46
N THR A 23 -3.02 6.00 -9.80
CA THR A 23 -4.20 5.55 -10.56
C THR A 23 -3.85 5.02 -11.95
N GLN A 24 -2.93 5.68 -12.65
CA GLN A 24 -2.54 5.30 -14.01
C GLN A 24 -1.92 3.90 -14.05
N TRP A 25 -1.13 3.54 -13.03
CA TRP A 25 -0.56 2.19 -12.94
C TRP A 25 -1.66 1.13 -12.88
N PHE A 26 -2.70 1.33 -12.09
CA PHE A 26 -3.82 0.39 -12.01
C PHE A 26 -4.59 0.31 -13.33
N ILE A 27 -4.81 1.43 -14.02
CA ILE A 27 -5.46 1.47 -15.34
C ILE A 27 -4.62 0.70 -16.38
N ASP A 28 -3.31 0.94 -16.43
CA ASP A 28 -2.39 0.30 -17.38
C ASP A 28 -2.28 -1.22 -17.16
N ASN A 29 -2.58 -1.70 -15.94
CA ASN A 29 -2.62 -3.12 -15.58
C ASN A 29 -4.04 -3.71 -15.61
N GLU A 30 -4.96 -3.11 -16.36
CA GLU A 30 -6.34 -3.58 -16.58
C GLU A 30 -7.19 -3.71 -15.29
N VAL A 31 -6.82 -2.96 -14.24
CA VAL A 31 -7.55 -2.94 -12.96
C VAL A 31 -8.64 -1.88 -13.01
N GLN A 32 -9.85 -2.23 -12.57
CA GLN A 32 -10.96 -1.30 -12.49
C GLN A 32 -10.73 -0.29 -11.36
N VAL A 33 -10.80 1.00 -11.69
CA VAL A 33 -10.74 2.10 -10.72
C VAL A 33 -12.15 2.60 -10.44
N LYS A 34 -12.57 2.58 -9.18
CA LYS A 34 -13.87 3.11 -8.74
C LYS A 34 -13.70 3.91 -7.46
N GLU A 35 -13.85 5.23 -7.56
CA GLU A 35 -13.74 6.18 -6.44
C GLU A 35 -12.61 5.81 -5.47
N GLU A 36 -12.92 5.11 -4.38
CA GLU A 36 -12.00 4.74 -3.30
C GLU A 36 -11.54 3.27 -3.34
N SER A 37 -11.59 2.62 -4.52
CA SER A 37 -11.19 1.22 -4.69
C SER A 37 -10.53 0.92 -6.03
N PHE A 38 -9.60 -0.04 -6.01
CA PHE A 38 -9.05 -0.72 -7.18
C PHE A 38 -9.48 -2.19 -7.18
N SER A 39 -9.98 -2.73 -8.29
CA SER A 39 -10.40 -4.13 -8.35
C SER A 39 -10.09 -4.82 -9.68
N ASN A 40 -9.54 -6.03 -9.60
CA ASN A 40 -9.28 -6.92 -10.75
C ASN A 40 -10.26 -8.11 -10.81
N GLY A 41 -11.36 -8.07 -10.04
CA GLY A 41 -12.34 -9.14 -9.94
C GLY A 41 -11.97 -10.31 -9.02
N LYS A 42 -10.72 -10.40 -8.57
CA LYS A 42 -10.26 -11.32 -7.52
C LYS A 42 -10.03 -10.57 -6.21
N ASP A 43 -9.34 -9.44 -6.30
CA ASP A 43 -8.97 -8.58 -5.19
C ASP A 43 -9.71 -7.24 -5.28
N ILE A 44 -9.93 -6.63 -4.12
CA ILE A 44 -10.40 -5.26 -3.97
C ILE A 44 -9.45 -4.57 -3.01
N LEU A 45 -8.81 -3.50 -3.48
CA LEU A 45 -7.95 -2.63 -2.68
C LEU A 45 -8.70 -1.34 -2.40
N ASN A 46 -9.14 -1.17 -1.16
CA ASN A 46 -9.76 0.06 -0.71
C ASN A 46 -8.67 1.05 -0.30
N TYR A 47 -8.85 2.33 -0.64
CA TYR A 47 -7.88 3.35 -0.30
C TYR A 47 -8.51 4.70 0.06
N ASN A 48 -7.81 5.49 0.85
CA ASN A 48 -8.11 6.90 1.09
C ASN A 48 -6.92 7.75 0.65
N HIS A 49 -7.18 8.77 -0.18
CA HIS A 49 -6.16 9.70 -0.64
C HIS A 49 -6.26 11.04 0.10
N TYR A 50 -5.18 11.41 0.79
CA TYR A 50 -5.04 12.67 1.50
C TYR A 50 -4.15 13.61 0.68
N GLU A 51 -4.74 14.24 -0.32
CA GLU A 51 -4.06 15.11 -1.31
C GLU A 51 -3.19 16.19 -0.63
N LYS A 52 -3.67 16.82 0.44
CA LYS A 52 -2.93 17.87 1.15
C LYS A 52 -1.57 17.41 1.70
N PHE A 53 -1.43 16.12 1.99
CA PHE A 53 -0.24 15.54 2.59
C PHE A 53 0.51 14.59 1.65
N ASN A 54 0.02 14.40 0.41
CA ASN A 54 0.54 13.40 -0.53
C ASN A 54 0.61 12.00 0.09
N VAL A 55 -0.41 11.63 0.88
CA VAL A 55 -0.50 10.33 1.55
C VAL A 55 -1.64 9.52 0.95
N VAL A 56 -1.39 8.25 0.66
CA VAL A 56 -2.40 7.27 0.28
C VAL A 56 -2.44 6.17 1.34
N ILE A 57 -3.61 5.90 1.90
CA ILE A 57 -3.81 4.86 2.90
C ILE A 57 -4.59 3.73 2.28
N PHE A 58 -4.02 2.53 2.23
CA PHE A 58 -4.71 1.31 1.80
C PHE A 58 -5.27 0.57 3.01
N ASN A 59 -6.53 0.14 2.93
CA ASN A 59 -7.27 -0.51 4.00
C ASN A 59 -7.45 -1.99 3.69
N PHE A 60 -7.13 -2.86 4.65
CA PHE A 60 -7.21 -4.31 4.54
C PHE A 60 -8.15 -4.85 5.63
N ASP A 61 -9.38 -5.19 5.22
CA ASP A 61 -10.48 -5.53 6.15
C ASP A 61 -10.59 -7.04 6.44
N ASN A 62 -9.81 -7.89 5.75
CA ASN A 62 -9.89 -9.35 5.83
C ASN A 62 -8.49 -9.98 5.64
N LEU A 63 -7.77 -10.19 6.72
CA LEU A 63 -6.44 -10.80 6.72
C LEU A 63 -6.59 -12.31 6.98
N ASP A 64 -6.93 -13.08 5.95
CA ASP A 64 -6.92 -14.56 6.02
C ASP A 64 -5.50 -15.09 5.83
N GLY A 65 -4.60 -14.77 6.78
CA GLY A 65 -3.23 -15.28 6.83
C GLY A 65 -2.22 -14.51 5.98
N ASP A 66 -2.61 -14.03 4.79
CA ASP A 66 -1.78 -13.16 3.95
C ASP A 66 -2.13 -11.69 4.20
N TYR A 67 -1.14 -10.89 4.61
CA TYR A 67 -1.39 -9.49 4.99
C TYR A 67 -1.70 -8.57 3.81
N PHE A 68 -1.25 -8.91 2.60
CA PHE A 68 -1.35 -8.07 1.41
C PHE A 68 -1.78 -8.87 0.19
N SER A 69 -2.66 -8.31 -0.64
CA SER A 69 -3.02 -8.97 -1.90
C SER A 69 -1.87 -8.93 -2.91
N GLU A 70 -1.84 -9.90 -3.82
CA GLU A 70 -0.86 -9.96 -4.92
C GLU A 70 -0.89 -8.68 -5.76
N LEU A 71 -2.08 -8.10 -5.98
CA LEU A 71 -2.24 -6.83 -6.67
C LEU A 71 -1.50 -5.69 -5.97
N PHE A 72 -1.62 -5.59 -4.64
CA PHE A 72 -0.95 -4.56 -3.86
C PHE A 72 0.57 -4.75 -3.87
N TYR A 73 1.02 -6.00 -3.70
CA TYR A 73 2.43 -6.33 -3.74
C TYR A 73 3.07 -6.00 -5.10
N THR A 74 2.36 -6.31 -6.20
CA THR A 74 2.81 -5.98 -7.57
C THR A 74 2.92 -4.47 -7.76
N TYR A 75 1.94 -3.71 -7.25
CA TYR A 75 1.97 -2.24 -7.28
C TYR A 75 3.21 -1.69 -6.56
N LEU A 76 3.47 -2.12 -5.33
CA LEU A 76 4.62 -1.65 -4.55
C LEU A 76 5.96 -1.91 -5.26
N ASN A 77 6.13 -3.09 -5.85
CA ASN A 77 7.35 -3.45 -6.59
C ASN A 77 7.55 -2.70 -7.90
N CYS A 78 6.51 -2.05 -8.44
CA CYS A 78 6.59 -1.27 -9.68
C CYS A 78 6.95 0.21 -9.45
N ILE A 79 7.01 0.66 -8.20
CA ILE A 79 7.34 2.03 -7.85
C ILE A 79 8.82 2.29 -8.16
N LYS A 80 9.09 3.30 -9.01
CA LYS A 80 10.44 3.54 -9.56
C LYS A 80 11.46 4.09 -8.57
N ASP A 81 11.01 4.85 -7.56
CA ASP A 81 11.86 5.40 -6.52
C ASP A 81 11.29 5.09 -5.14
N PRO A 82 11.43 3.84 -4.67
CA PRO A 82 10.88 3.43 -3.39
C PRO A 82 11.62 4.07 -2.19
N SER A 83 12.83 4.59 -2.40
CA SER A 83 13.63 5.19 -1.31
C SER A 83 13.09 6.55 -0.83
N SER A 84 12.34 7.26 -1.68
CA SER A 84 11.72 8.55 -1.37
C SER A 84 10.33 8.44 -0.73
N ILE A 85 9.78 7.22 -0.66
CA ILE A 85 8.43 6.97 -0.13
C ILE A 85 8.55 6.35 1.25
N LYS A 86 7.87 6.95 2.23
CA LYS A 86 7.77 6.36 3.57
C LYS A 86 6.55 5.46 3.65
N VAL A 87 6.69 4.38 4.40
CA VAL A 87 5.66 3.39 4.65
C VAL A 87 5.40 3.33 6.14
N SER A 88 4.12 3.36 6.52
CA SER A 88 3.66 3.05 7.87
C SER A 88 2.59 1.97 7.80
N LEU A 89 2.86 0.81 8.41
CA LEU A 89 1.90 -0.27 8.61
C LEU A 89 1.35 -0.19 10.02
N ALA A 90 0.03 -0.20 10.17
CA ALA A 90 -0.62 -0.18 11.48
C ALA A 90 -1.80 -1.17 11.53
N GLU A 91 -2.08 -1.67 12.72
CA GLU A 91 -3.20 -2.58 13.00
C GLU A 91 -4.17 -1.94 13.99
N GLU A 92 -5.46 -2.16 13.82
CA GLU A 92 -6.51 -1.69 14.71
C GLU A 92 -6.48 -2.48 16.03
N GLY A 93 -6.00 -1.82 17.08
CA GLY A 93 -6.06 -2.29 18.47
C GLY A 93 -7.31 -1.79 19.21
N GLN A 94 -7.38 -2.06 20.52
CA GLN A 94 -8.53 -1.68 21.35
C GLN A 94 -8.72 -0.16 21.52
N PHE A 95 -7.65 0.62 21.33
CA PHE A 95 -7.64 2.07 21.58
C PHE A 95 -7.38 2.90 20.32
N GLY A 96 -7.40 2.27 19.15
CA GLY A 96 -7.06 2.87 17.86
C GLY A 96 -5.97 2.09 17.13
N PHE A 97 -5.37 2.71 16.12
CA PHE A 97 -4.30 2.08 15.34
C PHE A 97 -2.97 2.09 16.08
N GLU A 98 -2.32 0.93 16.13
CA GLU A 98 -0.97 0.75 16.65
C GLU A 98 -0.01 0.52 15.48
N THR A 99 1.01 1.37 15.33
CA THR A 99 2.01 1.25 14.28
C THR A 99 2.89 0.02 14.53
N LEU A 100 2.92 -0.90 13.56
CA LEU A 100 3.74 -2.10 13.56
C LEU A 100 5.09 -1.87 12.89
N VAL A 101 5.07 -1.15 11.76
CA VAL A 101 6.27 -0.87 10.95
C VAL A 101 6.24 0.58 10.49
N GLU A 102 7.37 1.27 10.61
CA GLU A 102 7.58 2.60 10.04
C GLU A 102 8.97 2.66 9.41
N THR A 103 9.05 2.81 8.09
CA THR A 103 10.31 2.75 7.33
C THR A 103 10.15 3.39 5.94
N THR A 104 11.15 3.22 5.07
CA THR A 104 11.07 3.56 3.64
C THR A 104 10.61 2.36 2.82
N LEU A 105 9.98 2.58 1.67
CA LEU A 105 9.38 1.49 0.88
C LEU A 105 10.41 0.46 0.42
N ASP A 106 11.63 0.88 0.08
CA ASP A 106 12.73 -0.02 -0.28
C ASP A 106 13.04 -1.03 0.84
N LYS A 107 13.20 -0.55 2.07
CA LYS A 107 13.43 -1.40 3.25
C LYS A 107 12.23 -2.27 3.59
N PHE A 108 11.03 -1.74 3.41
CA PHE A 108 9.82 -2.52 3.62
C PHE A 108 9.75 -3.70 2.64
N LEU A 109 10.05 -3.47 1.36
CA LEU A 109 10.12 -4.53 0.35
C LEU A 109 11.24 -5.54 0.66
N GLU A 110 12.40 -5.10 1.15
CA GLU A 110 13.45 -6.01 1.63
C GLU A 110 12.96 -6.92 2.76
N MET A 111 12.22 -6.36 3.73
CA MET A 111 11.65 -7.13 4.84
C MET A 111 10.63 -8.17 4.37
N LEU A 112 9.74 -7.81 3.44
CA LEU A 112 8.77 -8.75 2.86
C LEU A 112 9.45 -9.88 2.09
N ASN A 113 10.37 -9.56 1.19
CA ASN A 113 11.08 -10.57 0.38
C ASN A 113 11.97 -11.50 1.21
N THR A 114 12.51 -11.02 2.33
CA THR A 114 13.33 -11.86 3.22
C THR A 114 12.46 -12.81 4.04
N ALA A 115 11.28 -12.36 4.47
CA ALA A 115 10.32 -13.21 5.18
C ALA A 115 9.81 -14.37 4.30
N ASP A 116 9.52 -14.11 3.03
CA ASP A 116 9.07 -15.14 2.07
C ASP A 116 10.19 -16.14 1.69
N GLY A 117 11.46 -15.75 1.82
CA GLY A 117 12.61 -16.59 1.50
C GLY A 117 13.04 -17.56 2.61
N GLU A 118 12.49 -17.45 3.82
CA GLU A 118 12.77 -18.37 4.94
C GLU A 118 11.80 -19.56 5.02
N ASP A 119 10.81 -19.63 4.13
CA ASP A 119 9.81 -20.71 4.03
C ASP A 119 10.10 -21.77 2.94
N GLU A 120 11.30 -21.75 2.31
CA GLU A 120 11.79 -22.82 1.39
C GLU A 120 12.79 -23.82 2.01
#